data_AF-A0A934R5T3-F1
#
_entry.id   AF-A0A934R5T3-F1
#
_cell.length_a   1.000
_cell.length_b   1.000
_cell.length_c   1.000
_cell.angle_alpha   90.00
_cell.angle_beta   90.00
_cell.angle_gamma   90.00
#
_symmetry.space_group_name_H-M   'P 1'
#
loop_
_entity.id
_entity.type
_entity.pdbx_description
1 polymer ?
#
loop_
_entity_poly.entity_id
_entity_poly.type
_entity_poly.pdbx_seq_one_letter_code
_entity_poly.pdbx_strand_id
1 'polypeptide(L)'
;MKTSIMIARAAGLAVILGMGRTASGEEPAGKPVMRDAATHEELSSALRKIQQQDPMKAFEAVKGEDPSVAHQPGDLVSRSEILCFNGIATLVPKGAIVQTPKNLSDRLVMKPGAKIKTWADFYALNRGWINTVEVSLVQAEGKEPIAEQTREHIVKSGNLTVATYRGNPISVLPPKVAPPAPATPAEESKEKPTKP
;
A
#
# COMPACT_ATOMS: atom_id res chain seq x y z
N MET A 1 44.71 -1.75 -24.68
CA MET A 1 43.85 -2.63 -25.50
C MET A 1 42.65 -1.79 -25.93
N LYS A 2 42.69 -0.98 -26.99
CA LYS A 2 42.67 -1.29 -28.44
C LYS A 2 41.56 -2.29 -28.84
N THR A 3 40.37 -1.75 -29.16
CA THR A 3 39.63 -2.14 -30.37
C THR A 3 38.73 -0.99 -30.83
N SER A 4 39.14 -0.36 -31.94
CA SER A 4 38.33 0.43 -32.85
C SER A 4 37.51 -0.50 -33.76
N ILE A 5 36.39 -0.01 -34.31
CA ILE A 5 35.84 -0.20 -35.68
C ILE A 5 34.56 0.69 -35.70
N MET A 6 34.52 1.88 -36.33
CA MET A 6 34.51 2.27 -37.75
C MET A 6 33.23 1.91 -38.56
N ILE A 7 32.54 2.98 -39.02
CA ILE A 7 32.10 3.27 -40.41
C ILE A 7 31.01 2.33 -41.00
N ALA A 8 29.86 2.78 -41.54
CA ALA A 8 29.61 3.60 -42.75
C ALA A 8 28.13 4.11 -42.75
N ARG A 9 27.78 5.36 -43.10
CA ARG A 9 27.74 6.06 -44.42
C ARG A 9 26.81 5.44 -45.48
N ALA A 10 25.71 6.14 -45.81
CA ALA A 10 25.17 6.43 -47.16
C ALA A 10 23.88 7.29 -46.98
N ALA A 11 23.70 8.54 -47.43
CA ALA A 11 24.01 9.29 -48.66
C ALA A 11 23.04 9.04 -49.85
N GLY A 12 22.46 10.13 -50.36
CA GLY A 12 21.82 10.28 -51.69
C GLY A 12 20.29 10.19 -51.65
N LEU A 13 19.49 11.25 -51.82
CA LEU A 13 19.37 12.28 -52.88
C LEU A 13 19.07 11.69 -54.26
N ALA A 14 17.82 11.84 -54.72
CA ALA A 14 17.49 11.92 -56.15
C ALA A 14 16.13 12.61 -56.36
N VAL A 15 16.22 13.88 -56.77
CA VAL A 15 15.16 14.62 -57.47
C VAL A 15 15.15 14.16 -58.92
N ILE A 16 13.99 13.78 -59.46
CA ILE A 16 13.78 13.70 -60.92
C ILE A 16 12.53 14.51 -61.25
N LEU A 17 12.78 15.65 -61.91
CA LEU A 17 11.82 16.38 -62.73
C LEU A 17 11.46 15.53 -63.96
N GLY A 18 10.17 15.35 -64.22
CA GLY A 18 9.66 14.82 -65.48
C GLY A 18 8.46 15.63 -65.95
N MET A 19 8.69 16.59 -66.84
CA MET A 19 7.65 17.21 -67.66
C MET A 19 7.31 16.25 -68.81
N GLY A 20 6.04 15.86 -68.92
CA GLY A 20 5.50 15.12 -70.06
C GLY A 20 4.02 15.46 -70.20
N ARG A 21 3.68 16.21 -71.25
CA ARG A 21 2.36 16.74 -71.58
C ARG A 21 1.56 15.70 -72.39
N THR A 22 0.23 15.80 -72.23
CA THR A 22 -0.87 15.38 -73.12
C THR A 22 -1.10 13.89 -73.40
N ALA A 23 -2.13 13.35 -72.75
CA ALA A 23 -3.16 12.57 -73.43
C ALA A 23 -4.50 12.84 -72.74
N SER A 24 -5.43 13.45 -73.46
CA SER A 24 -6.83 13.55 -73.09
C SER A 24 -7.39 12.15 -72.84
N GLY A 25 -7.93 11.93 -71.64
CA GLY A 25 -8.70 10.74 -71.28
C GLY A 25 -9.83 11.19 -70.37
N GLU A 26 -11.05 11.03 -70.85
CA GLU A 26 -12.32 11.35 -70.22
C GLU A 26 -12.35 11.14 -68.70
N GLU A 27 -12.71 12.20 -67.96
CA GLU A 27 -13.36 12.04 -66.67
C GLU A 27 -14.79 11.52 -66.91
N PRO A 28 -15.16 10.31 -66.48
CA PRO A 28 -16.57 10.02 -66.28
C PRO A 28 -17.00 10.83 -65.06
N ALA A 29 -17.87 11.81 -65.31
CA ALA A 29 -18.60 12.58 -64.32
C ALA A 29 -18.83 11.77 -63.03
N GLY A 30 -18.19 12.20 -61.96
CA GLY A 30 -18.40 11.66 -60.62
C GLY A 30 -19.86 11.88 -60.23
N LYS A 31 -20.68 10.85 -60.45
CA LYS A 31 -22.04 10.78 -59.94
C LYS A 31 -21.95 11.02 -58.43
N PRO A 32 -22.81 11.87 -57.83
CA PRO A 32 -22.82 12.02 -56.39
C PRO A 32 -23.00 10.63 -55.79
N VAL A 33 -21.99 10.15 -55.06
CA VAL A 33 -22.08 8.92 -54.27
C VAL A 33 -23.09 9.24 -53.17
N MET A 34 -24.36 9.05 -53.46
CA MET A 34 -25.42 9.07 -52.47
C MET A 34 -25.03 8.01 -51.45
N ARG A 35 -24.85 8.45 -50.20
CA ARG A 35 -24.60 7.53 -49.10
C ARG A 35 -25.80 6.59 -49.04
N ASP A 36 -25.55 5.30 -49.26
CA ASP A 36 -26.55 4.25 -49.07
C ASP A 36 -27.03 4.35 -47.63
N ALA A 37 -28.21 4.95 -47.45
CA ALA A 37 -28.89 4.96 -46.18
C ALA A 37 -29.32 3.52 -45.92
N ALA A 38 -28.78 2.92 -44.87
CA ALA A 38 -29.13 1.55 -44.49
C ALA A 38 -30.67 1.44 -44.43
N THR A 39 -31.21 0.53 -45.22
CA THR A 39 -32.65 0.28 -45.30
C THR A 39 -33.11 -0.35 -43.98
N HIS A 40 -34.38 -0.17 -43.62
CA HIS A 40 -34.94 -0.69 -42.36
C HIS A 40 -34.75 -2.21 -42.22
N GLU A 41 -34.82 -2.92 -43.35
CA GLU A 41 -34.62 -4.36 -43.42
C GLU A 41 -33.17 -4.75 -43.06
N GLU A 42 -32.19 -4.03 -43.60
CA GLU A 42 -30.77 -4.24 -43.29
C GLU A 42 -30.48 -4.00 -41.80
N LEU A 43 -31.02 -2.92 -41.22
CA LEU A 43 -30.87 -2.63 -39.78
C LEU A 43 -31.50 -3.72 -38.91
N SER A 44 -32.68 -4.21 -39.28
CA SER A 44 -33.36 -5.28 -38.53
C SER A 44 -32.59 -6.61 -38.59
N SER A 45 -31.98 -6.92 -39.75
CA SER A 45 -31.18 -8.13 -39.93
C SER A 45 -29.85 -8.06 -39.16
N ALA A 46 -29.22 -6.89 -39.11
CA ALA A 46 -28.01 -6.64 -38.35
C ALA A 46 -28.25 -6.77 -36.85
N LEU A 47 -29.35 -6.21 -36.33
CA LEU A 47 -29.72 -6.35 -34.92
C LEU A 47 -29.98 -7.80 -34.53
N ARG A 48 -30.65 -8.58 -35.38
CA ARG A 48 -30.85 -10.02 -35.13
C ARG A 48 -29.54 -10.79 -35.07
N LYS A 49 -28.60 -10.50 -35.97
CA LYS A 49 -27.26 -11.13 -35.97
C LYS A 49 -26.48 -10.77 -34.70
N ILE A 50 -26.52 -9.51 -34.27
CA ILE A 50 -25.86 -9.04 -33.04
C ILE A 50 -26.46 -9.72 -31.80
N GLN A 51 -27.79 -9.86 -31.72
CA GLN A 51 -28.46 -10.52 -30.60
C GLN A 51 -28.23 -12.04 -30.56
N GLN A 52 -28.04 -12.68 -31.72
CA GLN A 52 -27.71 -14.10 -31.83
C GLN A 52 -26.24 -14.37 -31.49
N GLN A 53 -25.35 -13.46 -31.88
CA GLN A 53 -23.90 -13.54 -31.60
C GLN A 53 -23.52 -12.87 -30.29
N ASP A 54 -24.48 -12.51 -29.44
CA ASP A 54 -24.23 -11.72 -28.23
C ASP A 54 -23.26 -12.48 -27.31
N PRO A 55 -21.98 -12.06 -27.25
CA PRO A 55 -20.97 -12.77 -26.50
C PRO A 55 -21.27 -12.71 -25.00
N MET A 56 -22.15 -11.80 -24.55
CA MET A 56 -22.56 -11.70 -23.16
C MET A 56 -23.32 -12.92 -22.65
N LYS A 57 -24.03 -13.66 -23.52
CA LYS A 57 -24.77 -14.87 -23.12
C LYS A 57 -23.88 -16.10 -22.90
N ALA A 58 -22.66 -16.08 -23.44
CA ALA A 58 -21.69 -17.15 -23.25
C ALA A 58 -20.95 -17.05 -21.90
N PHE A 59 -21.04 -15.92 -21.21
CA PHE A 59 -20.49 -15.77 -19.87
C PHE A 59 -21.50 -16.30 -18.85
N GLU A 60 -21.06 -17.25 -18.03
CA GLU A 60 -21.81 -17.68 -16.86
C GLU A 60 -21.93 -16.50 -15.89
N ALA A 61 -23.14 -16.29 -15.33
CA ALA A 61 -23.31 -15.31 -14.27
C ALA A 61 -22.42 -15.70 -13.09
N VAL A 62 -21.53 -14.78 -12.68
CA VAL A 62 -20.62 -15.00 -11.55
C VAL A 62 -21.45 -15.29 -10.31
N LYS A 63 -21.47 -16.56 -9.89
CA LYS A 63 -22.10 -17.01 -8.65
C LYS A 63 -21.08 -16.81 -7.53
N GLY A 64 -21.14 -15.65 -6.90
CA GLY A 64 -20.32 -15.29 -5.74
C GLY A 64 -21.05 -14.27 -4.89
N GLU A 65 -20.68 -14.18 -3.62
CA GLU A 65 -21.06 -13.03 -2.79
C GLU A 65 -20.49 -11.76 -3.43
N ASP A 66 -21.21 -10.65 -3.32
CA ASP A 66 -20.75 -9.37 -3.84
C ASP A 66 -19.39 -9.03 -3.18
N PRO A 67 -18.29 -8.94 -3.94
CA PRO A 67 -16.98 -8.61 -3.38
C PRO A 67 -16.99 -7.25 -2.66
N SER A 68 -17.95 -6.37 -2.98
CA SER A 68 -18.14 -5.09 -2.32
C SER A 68 -18.60 -5.24 -0.86
N VAL A 69 -19.37 -6.29 -0.57
CA VAL A 69 -19.85 -6.60 0.79
C VAL A 69 -18.83 -7.48 1.52
N ALA A 70 -18.28 -8.50 0.84
CA ALA A 70 -17.32 -9.43 1.43
C ALA A 70 -15.98 -8.78 1.83
N HIS A 71 -15.55 -7.74 1.09
CA HIS A 71 -14.30 -7.02 1.35
C HIS A 71 -14.51 -5.61 1.90
N GLN A 72 -15.70 -5.28 2.41
CA GLN A 72 -15.93 -3.97 2.99
C GLN A 72 -14.98 -3.78 4.18
N PRO A 73 -14.07 -2.78 4.13
CA PRO A 73 -13.19 -2.53 5.26
C PRO A 73 -14.07 -2.14 6.46
N GLY A 74 -13.93 -2.89 7.55
CA GLY A 74 -14.66 -2.60 8.78
C GLY A 74 -14.37 -1.19 9.30
N ASP A 75 -15.22 -0.72 10.21
CA ASP A 75 -15.15 0.62 10.79
C ASP A 75 -13.76 0.94 11.36
N LEU A 76 -13.26 2.13 11.05
CA LEU A 76 -11.93 2.61 11.41
C LEU A 76 -11.78 2.72 12.93
N VAL A 77 -12.84 3.14 13.62
CA VAL A 77 -12.89 3.23 15.08
C VAL A 77 -12.72 1.84 15.69
N SER A 78 -13.37 0.82 15.11
CA SER A 78 -13.28 -0.56 15.57
C SER A 78 -11.89 -1.19 15.40
N ARG A 79 -11.05 -0.70 14.49
CA ARG A 79 -9.67 -1.19 14.25
C ARG A 79 -8.60 -0.36 14.98
N SER A 80 -9.00 0.76 15.55
CA SER A 80 -8.10 1.71 16.20
C SER A 80 -8.37 1.74 17.70
N GLU A 81 -7.40 2.27 18.42
CA GLU A 81 -7.50 2.69 19.81
C GLU A 81 -7.56 4.22 19.81
N ILE A 82 -8.41 4.80 20.67
CA ILE A 82 -8.65 6.24 20.67
C ILE A 82 -7.90 6.85 21.85
N LEU A 83 -7.09 7.86 21.58
CA LEU A 83 -6.52 8.71 22.62
C LEU A 83 -7.24 10.05 22.61
N CYS A 84 -7.78 10.46 23.75
CA CYS A 84 -8.54 11.68 23.92
C CYS A 84 -8.01 12.50 25.10
N PHE A 85 -7.68 13.76 24.83
CA PHE A 85 -7.28 14.72 25.86
C PHE A 85 -7.66 16.15 25.47
N ASN A 86 -8.18 16.91 26.43
CA ASN A 86 -8.53 18.33 26.27
C ASN A 86 -9.41 18.64 25.03
N GLY A 87 -10.42 17.81 24.77
CA GLY A 87 -11.32 17.98 23.62
C GLY A 87 -10.70 17.67 22.25
N ILE A 88 -9.50 17.08 22.23
CA ILE A 88 -8.83 16.61 21.02
C ILE A 88 -8.68 15.10 21.12
N ALA A 89 -8.94 14.39 20.02
CA ALA A 89 -8.74 12.96 19.92
C ALA A 89 -7.80 12.61 18.76
N THR A 90 -7.11 11.47 18.85
CA THR A 90 -6.39 10.87 17.74
C THR A 90 -6.68 9.38 17.69
N LEU A 91 -6.67 8.84 16.48
CA LEU A 91 -6.75 7.40 16.23
C LEU A 91 -5.34 6.83 16.18
N VAL A 92 -5.15 5.74 16.89
CA VAL A 92 -3.88 5.02 16.96
C VAL A 92 -4.16 3.55 16.62
N PRO A 93 -3.31 2.83 15.87
CA PRO A 93 -3.51 1.42 15.62
C PRO A 93 -3.58 0.61 16.92
N LYS A 94 -4.44 -0.41 16.97
CA LYS A 94 -4.50 -1.32 18.11
C LYS A 94 -3.14 -1.97 18.38
N GLY A 95 -2.73 -1.98 19.65
CA GLY A 95 -1.43 -2.54 20.06
C GLY A 95 -0.24 -1.63 19.78
N ALA A 96 -0.44 -0.38 19.34
CA ALA A 96 0.64 0.60 19.31
C ALA A 96 0.95 1.18 20.70
N ILE A 97 0.02 1.09 21.65
CA ILE A 97 0.23 1.53 23.02
C ILE A 97 0.91 0.40 23.79
N VAL A 98 2.18 0.61 24.14
CA VAL A 98 3.02 -0.41 24.79
C VAL A 98 2.76 -0.46 26.29
N GLN A 99 2.57 0.72 26.90
CA GLN A 99 2.25 0.83 28.32
C GLN A 99 1.26 1.96 28.57
N THR A 100 0.22 1.61 29.31
CA THR A 100 -0.76 2.56 29.85
C THR A 100 -0.66 2.57 31.37
N PRO A 101 -0.17 3.66 31.99
CA PRO A 101 -0.24 3.82 33.44
C PRO A 101 -1.69 3.99 33.88
N LYS A 102 -2.06 3.43 35.05
CA LYS A 102 -3.44 3.44 35.57
C LYS A 102 -4.03 4.85 35.71
N ASN A 103 -3.18 5.85 35.93
CA ASN A 103 -3.60 7.25 36.08
C ASN A 103 -4.03 7.91 34.76
N LEU A 104 -3.70 7.31 33.61
CA LEU A 104 -3.97 7.86 32.29
C LEU A 104 -4.97 7.02 31.49
N SER A 105 -5.55 5.97 32.07
CA SER A 105 -6.53 5.10 31.39
C SER A 105 -7.80 5.84 30.98
N ASP A 106 -8.22 6.89 31.71
CA ASP A 106 -9.36 7.75 31.34
C ASP A 106 -9.18 8.43 29.98
N ARG A 107 -7.93 8.55 29.51
CA ARG A 107 -7.60 9.19 28.22
C ARG A 107 -7.75 8.24 27.03
N LEU A 108 -8.01 6.96 27.25
CA LEU A 108 -8.23 5.96 26.18
C LEU A 108 -9.69 5.90 25.72
N VAL A 109 -10.57 6.68 26.34
CA VAL A 109 -12.00 6.72 26.02
C VAL A 109 -12.30 7.96 25.20
N MET A 110 -13.07 7.79 24.12
CA MET A 110 -13.54 8.90 23.30
C MET A 110 -14.54 9.77 24.08
N LYS A 111 -14.19 11.04 24.32
CA LYS A 111 -15.11 12.00 24.94
C LYS A 111 -16.02 12.62 23.89
N PRO A 112 -17.33 12.81 24.18
CA PRO A 112 -18.26 13.40 23.22
C PRO A 112 -17.84 14.84 22.88
N GLY A 113 -17.91 15.20 21.60
CA GLY A 113 -17.51 16.52 21.11
C GLY A 113 -16.00 16.71 20.90
N ALA A 114 -15.18 15.67 21.11
CA ALA A 114 -13.74 15.75 20.83
C ALA A 114 -13.47 15.85 19.31
N LYS A 115 -12.53 16.73 18.93
CA LYS A 115 -12.11 16.90 17.54
C LYS A 115 -10.96 15.94 17.22
N ILE A 116 -11.12 15.13 16.17
CA ILE A 116 -10.06 14.25 15.70
C ILE A 116 -8.97 15.10 15.02
N LYS A 117 -7.72 14.90 15.43
CA LYS A 117 -6.53 15.51 14.85
C LYS A 117 -5.54 14.45 14.39
N THR A 118 -4.56 14.88 13.60
CA THR A 118 -3.44 14.03 13.20
C THR A 118 -2.59 13.67 14.43
N TRP A 119 -1.89 12.53 14.33
CA TRP A 119 -0.96 12.11 15.38
C TRP A 119 0.09 13.18 15.69
N ALA A 120 0.67 13.81 14.66
CA ALA A 120 1.70 14.83 14.84
C ALA A 120 1.19 16.02 15.67
N ASP A 121 -0.01 16.51 15.37
CA ASP A 121 -0.63 17.61 16.12
C ASP A 121 -0.99 17.19 17.55
N PHE A 122 -1.55 15.99 17.70
CA PHE A 122 -1.92 15.46 19.00
C PHE A 122 -0.68 15.28 19.89
N TYR A 123 0.38 14.67 19.36
CA TYR A 123 1.62 14.46 20.09
C TYR A 123 2.29 15.78 20.45
N ALA A 124 2.34 16.75 19.54
CA ALA A 124 2.93 18.07 19.80
C ALA A 124 2.29 18.78 21.00
N LEU A 125 0.96 18.66 21.17
CA LEU A 125 0.23 19.25 22.29
C LEU A 125 0.34 18.45 23.60
N ASN A 126 0.78 17.19 23.53
CA ASN A 126 0.71 16.22 24.63
C ASN A 126 2.08 15.62 25.02
N ARG A 127 3.18 16.24 24.60
CA ARG A 127 4.55 15.76 24.90
C ARG A 127 4.88 15.65 26.39
N GLY A 128 4.14 16.34 27.25
CA GLY A 128 4.37 16.33 28.70
C GLY A 128 4.03 14.99 29.37
N TRP A 129 3.22 14.13 28.73
CA TRP A 129 2.75 12.88 29.32
C TRP A 129 2.78 11.67 28.36
N ILE A 130 3.08 11.91 27.07
CA ILE A 130 3.27 10.87 26.07
C ILE A 130 4.76 10.70 25.79
N ASN A 131 5.24 9.46 25.93
CA ASN A 131 6.55 9.05 25.48
C ASN A 131 6.43 8.23 24.19
N THR A 132 7.36 8.41 23.26
CA THR A 132 7.42 7.67 22.00
C THR A 132 8.66 6.80 21.97
N VAL A 133 8.49 5.54 21.61
CA VAL A 133 9.59 4.59 21.45
C VAL A 133 9.65 4.19 19.99
N GLU A 134 10.77 4.47 19.34
CA GLU A 134 10.99 4.04 17.96
C GLU A 134 11.23 2.52 17.93
N VAL A 135 10.44 1.83 17.13
CA VAL A 135 10.44 0.37 16.98
C VAL A 135 10.73 0.04 15.52
N SER A 136 11.58 -0.96 15.27
CA SER A 136 11.84 -1.42 13.91
C SER A 136 10.65 -2.20 13.33
N LEU A 137 10.53 -2.30 12.00
CA LEU A 137 9.48 -3.11 11.38
C LEU A 137 9.54 -4.58 11.81
N VAL A 138 10.76 -5.12 11.98
CA VAL A 138 10.99 -6.51 12.42
C VAL A 138 10.48 -6.73 13.84
N GLN A 139 10.68 -5.75 14.71
CA GLN A 139 10.16 -5.77 16.08
C GLN A 139 8.63 -5.61 16.11
N ALA A 140 8.08 -4.72 15.28
CA ALA A 140 6.63 -4.51 15.18
C ALA A 140 5.88 -5.77 14.69
N GLU A 141 6.50 -6.53 13.78
CA GLU A 141 6.00 -7.85 13.34
C GLU A 141 6.08 -8.94 14.44
N GLY A 142 6.70 -8.65 15.59
CA GLY A 142 6.87 -9.60 16.69
C GLY A 142 7.92 -10.68 16.41
N LYS A 143 8.84 -10.46 15.46
CA LYS A 143 9.97 -11.37 15.18
C LYS A 143 11.11 -11.19 16.17
N GLU A 144 11.32 -9.94 16.61
CA GLU A 144 12.33 -9.59 17.61
C GLU A 144 11.68 -8.91 18.81
N PRO A 145 12.09 -9.25 20.05
CA PRO A 145 11.62 -8.54 21.23
C PRO A 145 12.21 -7.13 21.29
N ILE A 146 11.47 -6.21 21.91
CA ILE A 146 12.00 -4.90 22.32
C ILE A 146 13.09 -5.13 23.36
N ALA A 147 14.22 -4.43 23.23
CA ALA A 147 15.34 -4.54 24.15
C ALA A 147 14.89 -4.37 25.62
N GLU A 148 15.35 -5.25 26.50
CA GLU A 148 14.91 -5.29 27.90
C GLU A 148 15.15 -3.97 28.64
N GLN A 149 16.29 -3.33 28.38
CA GLN A 149 16.59 -1.99 28.91
C GLN A 149 15.49 -0.98 28.55
N THR A 150 15.05 -0.96 27.29
CA THR A 150 13.98 -0.07 26.84
C THR A 150 12.68 -0.39 27.54
N ARG A 151 12.37 -1.68 27.73
CA ARG A 151 11.17 -2.11 28.47
C ARG A 151 11.19 -1.66 29.92
N GLU A 152 12.32 -1.74 30.60
CA GLU A 152 12.48 -1.24 31.97
C GLU A 152 12.30 0.28 32.06
N HIS A 153 12.88 1.02 31.13
CA HIS A 153 12.71 2.47 31.04
C HIS A 153 11.25 2.87 30.81
N ILE A 154 10.55 2.14 29.95
CA ILE A 154 9.13 2.33 29.70
C ILE A 154 8.38 2.17 31.02
N VAL A 155 8.52 1.01 31.69
CA VAL A 155 7.82 0.70 32.95
C VAL A 155 8.04 1.75 34.02
N LYS A 156 9.27 2.27 34.14
CA LYS A 156 9.65 3.26 35.15
C LYS A 156 9.14 4.68 34.84
N SER A 157 8.94 5.03 33.57
CA SER A 157 8.67 6.41 33.15
C SER A 157 7.33 6.97 33.63
N GLY A 158 6.36 6.12 34.01
CA GLY A 158 5.03 6.55 34.48
C GLY A 158 4.19 7.29 33.43
N ASN A 159 4.71 7.45 32.22
CA ASN A 159 4.09 8.12 31.09
C ASN A 159 3.41 7.11 30.17
N LEU A 160 2.46 7.57 29.35
CA LEU A 160 1.86 6.73 28.33
C LEU A 160 2.88 6.52 27.21
N THR A 161 3.22 5.27 26.91
CA THR A 161 4.24 4.96 25.89
C THR A 161 3.58 4.44 24.62
N VAL A 162 3.85 5.11 23.49
CA VAL A 162 3.39 4.72 22.16
C VAL A 162 4.59 4.27 21.31
N ALA A 163 4.45 3.13 20.65
CA ALA A 163 5.40 2.65 19.66
C ALA A 163 5.24 3.43 18.36
N THR A 164 6.34 3.98 17.86
CA THR A 164 6.39 4.72 16.60
C THR A 164 7.39 4.11 15.63
N TYR A 165 7.14 4.28 14.34
CA TYR A 165 8.10 4.04 13.28
C TYR A 165 8.17 5.30 12.42
N ARG A 166 9.34 5.94 12.37
CA ARG A 166 9.54 7.21 11.67
C ARG A 166 8.56 8.28 12.15
N GLY A 167 8.29 8.34 13.45
CA GLY A 167 7.38 9.30 14.07
C GLY A 167 5.88 9.01 13.90
N ASN A 168 5.49 7.93 13.23
CA ASN A 168 4.08 7.52 13.09
C ASN A 168 3.76 6.32 13.99
N PRO A 169 2.58 6.26 14.64
CA PRO A 169 2.23 5.15 15.50
C PRO A 169 2.13 3.84 14.72
N ILE A 170 2.73 2.77 15.25
CA ILE A 170 2.75 1.45 14.64
C ILE A 170 2.27 0.39 15.63
N SER A 171 1.48 -0.57 15.15
CA SER A 171 1.06 -1.72 15.97
C SER A 171 2.26 -2.63 16.25
N VAL A 172 2.47 -2.98 17.52
CA VAL A 172 3.50 -3.93 17.92
C VAL A 172 2.81 -5.23 18.32
N LEU A 173 3.10 -6.29 17.57
CA LEU A 173 2.61 -7.62 17.93
C LEU A 173 3.42 -8.14 19.11
N PRO A 174 2.78 -8.82 20.08
CA PRO A 174 3.49 -9.56 21.10
C PRO A 174 4.46 -10.54 20.42
N PRO A 175 5.73 -10.60 20.86
CA PRO A 175 6.73 -11.44 20.20
C PRO A 175 6.23 -12.89 20.18
N LYS A 176 6.25 -13.48 18.99
CA LYS A 176 5.87 -14.88 18.80
C LYS A 176 6.98 -15.70 19.41
N VAL A 177 6.81 -16.14 20.66
CA VAL A 177 7.78 -16.94 21.39
C VAL A 177 8.13 -18.16 20.54
N ALA A 178 9.29 -18.14 19.88
CA ALA A 178 9.95 -19.39 19.53
C ALA A 178 10.25 -20.05 20.89
N PRO A 179 9.85 -21.32 21.11
CA PRO A 179 10.19 -22.04 22.33
C PRO A 179 11.69 -21.85 22.60
N PRO A 180 12.10 -21.63 23.86
CA PRO A 180 13.49 -21.39 24.18
C PRO A 180 14.34 -22.49 23.56
N ALA A 181 15.19 -22.13 22.60
CA ALA A 181 16.21 -23.04 22.12
C ALA A 181 17.03 -23.47 23.35
N PRO A 182 17.17 -24.78 23.61
CA PRO A 182 17.81 -25.26 24.81
C PRO A 182 19.22 -24.69 24.90
N ALA A 183 19.52 -24.13 26.07
CA ALA A 183 20.83 -23.67 26.46
C ALA A 183 21.89 -24.69 26.01
N THR A 184 22.77 -24.28 25.10
CA THR A 184 24.06 -24.94 24.96
C THR A 184 24.82 -24.63 26.24
N PRO A 185 25.11 -25.61 27.11
CA PRO A 185 25.85 -25.35 28.33
C PRO A 185 27.24 -24.84 27.96
N ALA A 186 27.58 -23.69 28.51
CA ALA A 186 28.92 -23.16 28.49
C ALA A 186 29.89 -24.23 29.03
N GLU A 187 30.90 -24.49 28.22
CA GLU A 187 32.06 -25.32 28.47
C GLU A 187 32.82 -24.78 29.70
N GLU A 188 32.65 -25.45 30.85
CA GLU A 188 33.42 -25.21 32.07
C GLU A 188 34.80 -25.87 31.93
N SER A 189 35.73 -25.18 31.25
CA SER A 189 37.14 -25.56 31.23
C SER A 189 37.81 -25.19 32.56
N LYS A 190 37.94 -26.19 33.45
CA LYS A 190 38.78 -26.15 34.66
C LYS A 190 40.25 -26.11 34.26
N GLU A 191 40.90 -24.97 34.38
CA GLU A 191 42.37 -24.86 34.34
C GLU A 191 42.91 -24.85 35.78
N LYS A 192 43.56 -25.94 36.16
CA LYS A 192 44.21 -26.16 37.45
C LYS A 192 45.69 -25.78 37.32
N PRO A 193 46.22 -24.77 38.04
CA PRO A 193 47.66 -24.58 38.09
C PRO A 193 48.28 -25.50 39.17
N THR A 194 48.97 -26.52 38.67
CA THR A 194 50.22 -27.13 39.18
C THR A 194 51.20 -26.01 39.63
N LYS A 195 52.13 -26.11 40.60
CA LYS A 195 52.87 -27.19 41.29
C LYS A 195 53.79 -26.48 42.35
N PRO A 196 54.92 -27.10 42.74
CA PRO A 196 55.22 -27.84 43.97
C PRO A 196 55.71 -27.00 45.17
#